data_AF-A0A7S2SSD8-F1
#
_entry.id   AF-A0A7S2SSD8-F1
#
_cell.length_a   1.000
_cell.length_b   1.000
_cell.length_c   1.000
_cell.angle_alpha   90.00
_cell.angle_beta   90.00
_cell.angle_gamma   90.00
#
_symmetry.space_group_name_H-M   'P 1'
#
loop_
_entity.id
_entity.type
_entity.pdbx_description
1 polymer ?
#
loop_
_entity_poly.entity_id
_entity_poly.type
_entity_poly.pdbx_seq_one_letter_code
_entity_poly.pdbx_strand_id
1 'polypeptide(L)'
;GQVPGPTIMDVNSGWVLVSGAFQPTSIYQAGPLYSEAEYALYREVVGRLKARVEEAFALETLYFTAPTFITREVGSDDWDAGTMHDEYWHPHVDKNNTAHYDYSALVYLSSQDTDFEGGALHFFPQTSLDCAPFVDTVNPGPCLITGDPELEVAPRAGRVIIFGSGLENPHRVTKVTSGVRYVLSLWFTCDRRREMHNFLDGKQHVHFTGDQGQRQHGGNDERSGARKRAERKKRKEGEL
;
A
#
# COMPACT_ATOMS: atom_id res chain seq x y z
N GLY A 1 -17.25 18.88 5.92
CA GLY A 1 -17.30 17.84 4.87
C GLY A 1 -16.20 16.83 5.12
N GLN A 2 -16.28 15.64 4.52
CA GLN A 2 -15.15 14.71 4.51
C GLN A 2 -13.99 15.34 3.72
N VAL A 3 -12.74 15.11 4.17
CA VAL A 3 -11.54 15.54 3.44
C VAL A 3 -11.37 14.62 2.22
N PRO A 4 -11.33 15.16 0.99
CA PRO A 4 -11.10 14.35 -0.20
C PRO A 4 -9.73 13.67 -0.22
N GLY A 5 -9.56 12.64 -1.04
CA GLY A 5 -8.33 11.86 -1.15
C GLY A 5 -8.32 10.57 -0.32
N PRO A 6 -7.20 9.83 -0.33
CA PRO A 6 -7.09 8.54 0.34
C PRO A 6 -6.90 8.69 1.86
N THR A 7 -7.35 7.70 2.59
CA THR A 7 -6.98 7.46 3.98
C THR A 7 -6.75 5.98 4.14
N ILE A 8 -5.57 5.62 4.60
CA ILE A 8 -5.16 4.23 4.78
C ILE A 8 -5.06 3.95 6.27
N MET A 9 -5.65 2.84 6.71
CA MET A 9 -5.57 2.35 8.07
C MET A 9 -5.08 0.90 8.09
N ASP A 10 -4.10 0.60 8.92
CA ASP A 10 -3.78 -0.77 9.29
C ASP A 10 -4.52 -1.16 10.57
N VAL A 11 -5.47 -2.09 10.44
CA VAL A 11 -6.30 -2.57 11.56
C VAL A 11 -5.45 -3.26 12.62
N ASN A 12 -4.34 -3.88 12.25
CA ASN A 12 -3.53 -4.65 13.20
C ASN A 12 -2.70 -3.73 14.11
N SER A 13 -2.08 -2.71 13.53
CA SER A 13 -1.24 -1.77 14.28
C SER A 13 -1.98 -0.53 14.79
N GLY A 14 -3.13 -0.19 14.20
CA GLY A 14 -3.88 1.03 14.47
C GLY A 14 -3.22 2.29 13.89
N TRP A 15 -2.27 2.16 12.96
CA TRP A 15 -1.71 3.31 12.26
C TRP A 15 -2.66 3.77 11.15
N VAL A 16 -2.89 5.08 11.09
CA VAL A 16 -3.74 5.75 10.11
C VAL A 16 -2.95 6.86 9.44
N LEU A 17 -2.96 6.89 8.11
CA LEU A 17 -2.43 7.97 7.31
C LEU A 17 -3.56 8.60 6.50
N VAL A 18 -3.89 9.85 6.83
CA VAL A 18 -4.95 10.62 6.16
C VAL A 18 -4.40 11.41 4.99
N SER A 19 -5.28 11.82 4.06
CA SER A 19 -4.85 12.60 2.91
C SER A 19 -4.15 13.90 3.31
N GLY A 20 -3.05 14.22 2.64
CA GLY A 20 -2.22 15.39 2.90
C GLY A 20 -1.32 15.29 4.14
N ALA A 21 -1.38 14.19 4.91
CA ALA A 21 -0.50 14.00 6.05
C ALA A 21 0.84 13.39 5.64
N PHE A 22 1.92 13.82 6.29
CA PHE A 22 3.28 13.30 6.06
C PHE A 22 3.68 12.17 7.01
N GLN A 23 2.95 11.98 8.10
CA GLN A 23 3.25 11.01 9.15
C GLN A 23 1.95 10.35 9.61
N PRO A 24 1.95 9.02 9.85
CA PRO A 24 0.78 8.32 10.36
C PRO A 24 0.53 8.67 11.83
N THR A 25 -0.72 8.53 12.27
CA THR A 25 -1.13 8.66 13.67
C THR A 25 -1.66 7.33 14.17
N SER A 26 -1.46 7.03 15.46
CA SER A 26 -1.97 5.79 16.06
C SER A 26 -3.30 6.06 16.74
N ILE A 27 -4.33 5.31 16.36
CA ILE A 27 -5.67 5.43 16.95
C ILE A 27 -5.88 4.50 18.15
N TYR A 28 -4.97 3.57 18.39
CA TYR A 28 -4.99 2.67 19.56
C TYR A 28 -4.35 3.25 20.82
N GLN A 29 -3.83 4.49 20.77
CA GLN A 29 -3.26 5.16 21.95
C GLN A 29 -4.25 5.30 23.12
N ALA A 30 -5.56 5.36 22.83
CA ALA A 30 -6.62 5.46 23.83
C ALA A 30 -7.16 4.09 24.30
N GLY A 31 -6.61 2.98 23.81
CA GLY A 31 -7.09 1.62 24.08
C GLY A 31 -7.76 0.97 22.87
N PRO A 32 -8.33 -0.24 23.05
CA PRO A 32 -9.01 -0.97 21.98
C PRO A 32 -10.24 -0.20 21.48
N LEU A 33 -10.35 -0.03 20.16
CA LEU A 33 -11.47 0.67 19.53
C LEU A 33 -12.60 -0.25 19.09
N TYR A 34 -12.25 -1.49 18.74
CA TYR A 34 -13.21 -2.48 18.24
C TYR A 34 -13.55 -3.49 19.34
N SER A 35 -14.79 -3.97 19.31
CA SER A 35 -15.26 -5.08 20.14
C SER A 35 -14.56 -6.39 19.77
N GLU A 36 -14.61 -7.35 20.69
CA GLU A 36 -14.09 -8.70 20.45
C GLU A 36 -14.78 -9.37 19.23
N ALA A 37 -16.07 -9.11 19.03
CA ALA A 37 -16.85 -9.61 17.90
C ALA A 37 -16.38 -9.02 16.55
N GLU A 38 -16.06 -7.73 16.50
CA GLU A 38 -15.53 -7.08 15.30
C GLU A 38 -14.12 -7.59 14.95
N TYR A 39 -13.27 -7.77 15.96
CA TYR A 39 -11.96 -8.41 15.75
C TYR A 39 -12.10 -9.86 15.30
N ALA A 40 -13.07 -10.60 15.84
CA ALA A 40 -13.36 -11.97 15.39
C ALA A 40 -13.80 -11.99 13.93
N LEU A 41 -14.68 -11.07 13.52
CA LEU A 41 -15.11 -10.93 12.13
C LEU A 41 -13.92 -10.62 11.21
N TYR A 42 -13.03 -9.69 11.59
CA TYR A 42 -11.83 -9.40 10.80
C TYR A 42 -10.95 -10.64 10.63
N ARG A 43 -10.68 -11.41 11.71
CA ARG A 43 -9.92 -12.67 11.61
C ARG A 43 -10.58 -13.67 10.69
N GLU A 44 -11.90 -13.79 10.77
CA GLU A 44 -12.65 -14.70 9.92
C GLU A 44 -12.56 -14.30 8.45
N VAL A 45 -12.67 -13.01 8.13
CA VAL A 45 -12.49 -12.49 6.77
C VAL A 45 -11.06 -12.78 6.26
N VAL A 46 -10.02 -12.49 7.04
CA VAL A 46 -8.63 -12.81 6.67
C VAL A 46 -8.45 -14.31 6.41
N GLY A 47 -8.98 -15.17 7.28
CA GLY A 47 -8.90 -16.62 7.15
C GLY A 47 -9.62 -17.14 5.91
N ARG A 48 -10.83 -16.63 5.62
CA ARG A 48 -11.57 -16.98 4.40
C ARG A 48 -10.83 -16.53 3.14
N LEU A 49 -10.25 -15.34 3.12
CA LEU A 49 -9.49 -14.83 1.97
C LEU A 49 -8.23 -15.66 1.75
N LYS A 50 -7.49 -15.96 2.81
CA LYS A 50 -6.32 -16.85 2.76
C LYS A 50 -6.66 -18.20 2.13
N ALA A 51 -7.74 -18.85 2.60
CA ALA A 51 -8.18 -20.13 2.07
C ALA A 51 -8.55 -20.05 0.58
N ARG A 52 -9.15 -18.94 0.13
CA ARG A 52 -9.45 -18.72 -1.29
C ARG A 52 -8.21 -18.52 -2.15
N VAL A 53 -7.18 -17.85 -1.63
CA VAL A 53 -5.90 -17.74 -2.33
C VAL A 53 -5.22 -19.11 -2.42
N GLU A 54 -5.17 -19.87 -1.33
CA GLU A 54 -4.60 -21.23 -1.33
C GLU A 54 -5.31 -22.16 -2.33
N GLU A 55 -6.64 -22.13 -2.34
CA GLU A 55 -7.46 -22.90 -3.28
C GLU A 55 -7.21 -22.50 -4.74
N ALA A 56 -7.28 -21.20 -5.05
CA ALA A 56 -7.19 -20.71 -6.42
C ALA A 56 -5.81 -20.92 -7.06
N PHE A 57 -4.75 -20.85 -6.26
CA PHE A 57 -3.37 -21.00 -6.73
C PHE A 57 -2.74 -22.36 -6.37
N ALA A 58 -3.54 -23.30 -5.85
CA ALA A 58 -3.10 -24.65 -5.44
C ALA A 58 -1.88 -24.62 -4.50
N LEU A 59 -1.92 -23.77 -3.48
CA LEU A 59 -0.82 -23.58 -2.54
C LEU A 59 -0.96 -24.51 -1.34
N GLU A 60 0.13 -25.19 -0.98
CA GLU A 60 0.18 -26.01 0.24
C GLU A 60 0.33 -25.17 1.50
N THR A 61 0.97 -24.02 1.39
CA THR A 61 1.27 -23.16 2.54
C THR A 61 1.28 -21.70 2.11
N LEU A 62 0.59 -20.89 2.89
CA LEU A 62 0.52 -19.45 2.73
C LEU A 62 0.45 -18.83 4.13
N TYR A 63 1.04 -17.65 4.30
CA TYR A 63 1.06 -16.93 5.57
C TYR A 63 0.50 -15.52 5.38
N PHE A 64 -0.27 -15.06 6.35
CA PHE A 64 -0.69 -13.66 6.40
C PHE A 64 0.49 -12.77 6.75
N THR A 65 0.62 -11.60 6.14
CA THR A 65 1.76 -10.69 6.37
C THR A 65 1.32 -9.24 6.47
N ALA A 66 2.17 -8.42 7.10
CA ALA A 66 1.98 -6.98 7.24
C ALA A 66 2.66 -6.19 6.10
N PRO A 67 2.30 -4.91 5.92
CA PRO A 67 1.12 -4.24 6.49
C PRO A 67 -0.22 -4.73 5.90
N THR A 68 -1.35 -4.29 6.46
CA THR A 68 -2.70 -4.54 5.94
C THR A 68 -3.40 -3.21 5.78
N PHE A 69 -4.27 -3.03 4.80
CA PHE A 69 -4.89 -1.73 4.56
C PHE A 69 -6.40 -1.83 4.44
N ILE A 70 -7.13 -1.11 5.29
CA ILE A 70 -8.45 -0.59 4.93
C ILE A 70 -8.22 0.79 4.35
N THR A 71 -8.58 0.95 3.09
CA THR A 71 -8.45 2.21 2.37
C THR A 71 -9.83 2.83 2.17
N ARG A 72 -9.95 4.11 2.54
CA ARG A 72 -11.06 4.99 2.20
C ARG A 72 -10.57 6.02 1.19
N GLU A 73 -11.19 6.12 0.03
CA GLU A 73 -10.92 7.17 -0.95
C GLU A 73 -12.18 8.01 -1.12
N VAL A 74 -12.08 9.30 -0.81
CA VAL A 74 -13.17 10.26 -1.00
C VAL A 74 -12.94 11.00 -2.31
N GLY A 75 -13.86 10.83 -3.26
CA GLY A 75 -13.75 11.42 -4.61
C GLY A 75 -14.10 12.91 -4.63
N SER A 76 -13.35 13.67 -5.43
CA SER A 76 -13.61 15.08 -5.72
C SER A 76 -12.81 15.51 -6.95
N ASP A 77 -13.46 16.12 -7.93
CA ASP A 77 -12.78 16.65 -9.12
C ASP A 77 -11.87 17.85 -8.81
N ASP A 78 -12.18 18.59 -7.74
CA ASP A 78 -11.38 19.75 -7.28
C ASP A 78 -10.24 19.37 -6.30
N TRP A 79 -9.96 18.07 -6.13
CA TRP A 79 -8.92 17.61 -5.21
C TRP A 79 -7.63 17.22 -5.94
N ASP A 80 -6.52 17.71 -5.41
CA ASP A 80 -5.16 17.36 -5.82
C ASP A 80 -4.40 16.68 -4.68
N ALA A 81 -3.49 15.79 -5.04
CA ALA A 81 -2.58 15.15 -4.10
C ALA A 81 -1.70 16.18 -3.39
N GLY A 82 -1.67 16.14 -2.05
CA GLY A 82 -0.76 16.96 -1.24
C GLY A 82 0.61 16.31 -1.02
N THR A 83 0.67 14.98 -1.14
CA THR A 83 1.86 14.15 -0.92
C THR A 83 1.93 13.03 -1.95
N MET A 84 3.10 12.39 -2.11
CA MET A 84 3.24 11.23 -3.01
C MET A 84 2.38 10.03 -2.56
N HIS A 85 2.09 9.90 -1.26
CA HIS A 85 1.15 8.89 -0.76
C HIS A 85 -0.28 9.13 -1.25
N ASP A 86 -0.66 10.39 -1.48
CA ASP A 86 -1.98 10.72 -1.99
C ASP A 86 -2.17 10.26 -3.45
N GLU A 87 -1.08 10.03 -4.19
CA GLU A 87 -1.11 9.59 -5.59
C GLU A 87 -1.29 8.07 -5.73
N TYR A 88 -2.46 7.56 -5.33
CA TYR A 88 -2.80 6.12 -5.36
C TYR A 88 -3.06 5.54 -6.76
N TRP A 89 -3.10 6.37 -7.80
CA TRP A 89 -3.55 5.99 -9.15
C TRP A 89 -2.43 5.62 -10.13
N HIS A 90 -1.20 5.53 -9.64
CA HIS A 90 -0.07 5.13 -10.48
C HIS A 90 0.01 3.62 -10.64
N PRO A 91 0.41 3.13 -11.84
CA PRO A 91 0.79 1.73 -12.01
C PRO A 91 1.87 1.32 -11.03
N HIS A 92 1.67 0.19 -10.37
CA HIS A 92 2.63 -0.39 -9.46
C HIS A 92 2.57 -1.92 -9.50
N VAL A 93 3.54 -2.52 -8.82
CA VAL A 93 3.63 -3.95 -8.55
C VAL A 93 3.80 -4.11 -7.05
N ASP A 94 2.88 -4.83 -6.40
CA ASP A 94 2.83 -4.98 -4.95
C ASP A 94 4.14 -5.50 -4.37
N LYS A 95 4.76 -6.48 -5.03
CA LYS A 95 6.04 -7.06 -4.61
C LYS A 95 7.22 -6.11 -4.75
N ASN A 96 7.15 -5.12 -5.66
CA ASN A 96 8.17 -4.07 -5.73
C ASN A 96 8.03 -3.08 -4.56
N ASN A 97 6.79 -2.83 -4.10
CA ASN A 97 6.55 -2.00 -2.92
C ASN A 97 6.94 -2.73 -1.63
N THR A 98 6.71 -4.04 -1.56
CA THR A 98 7.03 -4.86 -0.37
C THR A 98 7.45 -6.27 -0.81
N ALA A 99 8.75 -6.54 -0.70
CA ALA A 99 9.39 -7.72 -1.31
C ALA A 99 8.83 -9.09 -0.86
N HIS A 100 8.22 -9.15 0.33
CA HIS A 100 7.63 -10.39 0.86
C HIS A 100 6.17 -10.61 0.45
N TYR A 101 5.58 -9.74 -0.36
CA TYR A 101 4.25 -10.00 -0.93
C TYR A 101 4.36 -11.01 -2.07
N ASP A 102 3.75 -12.17 -1.90
CA ASP A 102 3.65 -13.20 -2.94
C ASP A 102 2.26 -13.20 -3.58
N TYR A 103 1.21 -13.00 -2.79
CA TYR A 103 -0.17 -12.91 -3.26
C TYR A 103 -0.91 -11.74 -2.62
N SER A 104 -1.79 -11.12 -3.41
CA SER A 104 -2.64 -10.01 -3.01
C SER A 104 -4.11 -10.45 -3.01
N ALA A 105 -4.88 -9.97 -2.04
CA ALA A 105 -6.32 -10.15 -1.99
C ALA A 105 -7.01 -8.83 -1.62
N LEU A 106 -7.96 -8.41 -2.46
CA LEU A 106 -8.76 -7.21 -2.27
C LEU A 106 -10.22 -7.60 -2.06
N VAL A 107 -10.89 -6.96 -1.08
CA VAL A 107 -12.34 -7.04 -0.89
C VAL A 107 -12.92 -5.64 -0.99
N TYR A 108 -13.78 -5.43 -1.98
CA TYR A 108 -14.50 -4.18 -2.12
C TYR A 108 -15.66 -4.12 -1.13
N LEU A 109 -15.76 -3.00 -0.40
CA LEU A 109 -16.80 -2.76 0.61
C LEU A 109 -17.84 -1.75 0.11
N SER A 110 -17.60 -1.13 -1.04
CA SER A 110 -18.56 -0.29 -1.76
C SER A 110 -18.52 -0.59 -3.26
N SER A 111 -19.54 -0.13 -3.99
CA SER A 111 -19.76 -0.42 -5.40
C SER A 111 -19.60 0.83 -6.27
N GLN A 112 -18.87 0.67 -7.37
CA GLN A 112 -18.80 1.67 -8.42
C GLN A 112 -20.18 1.88 -9.06
N ASP A 113 -20.49 3.11 -9.44
CA ASP A 113 -21.76 3.57 -10.02
C ASP A 113 -22.96 3.44 -9.07
N THR A 114 -22.71 3.21 -7.77
CA THR A 114 -23.74 3.20 -6.71
C THR A 114 -23.30 4.05 -5.52
N ASP A 115 -22.10 3.79 -5.01
CA ASP A 115 -21.54 4.47 -3.84
C ASP A 115 -20.49 5.53 -4.24
N PHE A 116 -19.88 5.37 -5.42
CA PHE A 116 -18.84 6.25 -5.97
C PHE A 116 -18.68 6.10 -7.49
N GLU A 117 -18.02 7.06 -8.13
CA GLU A 117 -17.63 7.02 -9.56
C GLU A 117 -16.09 6.95 -9.71
N GLY A 118 -15.63 6.40 -10.84
CA GLY A 118 -14.20 6.09 -11.05
C GLY A 118 -13.75 4.89 -10.20
N GLY A 119 -12.50 4.89 -9.71
CA GLY A 119 -12.03 3.86 -8.76
C GLY A 119 -11.89 2.41 -9.28
N ALA A 120 -11.93 2.18 -10.60
CA ALA A 120 -11.74 0.88 -11.23
C ALA A 120 -10.29 0.37 -11.04
N LEU A 121 -10.13 -0.95 -10.91
CA LEU A 121 -8.81 -1.59 -10.85
C LEU A 121 -8.43 -2.06 -12.26
N HIS A 122 -7.31 -1.55 -12.78
CA HIS A 122 -6.82 -1.86 -14.12
C HIS A 122 -5.52 -2.65 -14.02
N PHE A 123 -5.43 -3.78 -14.72
CA PHE A 123 -4.20 -4.54 -14.91
C PHE A 123 -3.62 -4.27 -16.29
N PHE A 124 -2.30 -4.22 -16.39
CA PHE A 124 -1.58 -3.90 -17.62
C PHE A 124 -0.57 -4.97 -17.96
N PRO A 125 -0.47 -5.35 -19.24
CA PRO A 125 0.68 -6.11 -19.70
C PRO A 125 1.92 -5.21 -19.59
N GLN A 126 3.09 -5.79 -19.26
CA GLN A 126 4.33 -5.03 -19.12
C GLN A 126 4.68 -4.20 -20.38
N THR A 127 4.26 -4.66 -21.55
CA THR A 127 4.49 -3.97 -22.84
C THR A 127 3.71 -2.66 -22.98
N SER A 128 2.67 -2.45 -22.15
CA SER A 128 1.89 -1.21 -22.10
C SER A 128 2.40 -0.22 -21.04
N LEU A 129 3.57 -0.49 -20.45
CA LEU A 129 4.21 0.34 -19.44
C LEU A 129 5.64 0.71 -19.86
N ASP A 130 5.92 2.01 -19.95
CA ASP A 130 7.27 2.54 -20.12
C ASP A 130 7.82 3.06 -18.79
N CYS A 131 8.68 2.26 -18.18
CA CYS A 131 9.34 2.58 -16.91
C CYS A 131 10.74 3.18 -17.10
N ALA A 132 11.25 3.30 -18.34
CA ALA A 132 12.58 3.82 -18.63
C ALA A 132 12.84 5.27 -18.15
N PRO A 133 11.86 6.19 -18.13
CA PRO A 133 12.11 7.60 -17.80
C PRO A 133 12.50 7.85 -16.32
N PHE A 134 12.27 6.90 -15.41
CA PHE A 134 12.39 7.12 -13.96
C PHE A 134 13.23 6.08 -13.22
N VAL A 135 14.07 5.32 -13.93
CA VAL A 135 14.95 4.34 -13.29
C VAL A 135 16.18 5.04 -12.73
N ASP A 136 16.13 5.47 -11.46
CA ASP A 136 17.30 5.29 -10.60
C ASP A 136 17.07 4.01 -9.78
N THR A 137 18.14 3.26 -9.50
CA THR A 137 18.07 1.95 -8.82
C THR A 137 17.55 1.99 -7.38
N VAL A 138 17.23 3.19 -6.87
CA VAL A 138 16.81 3.48 -5.50
C VAL A 138 15.34 3.92 -5.46
N ASN A 139 14.83 4.62 -6.48
CA ASN A 139 13.45 5.09 -6.55
C ASN A 139 12.88 4.93 -7.97
N PRO A 140 12.32 3.77 -8.33
CA PRO A 140 11.57 3.66 -9.58
C PRO A 140 10.34 4.56 -9.47
N GLY A 141 10.37 5.69 -10.18
CA GLY A 141 9.17 6.55 -10.33
C GLY A 141 8.05 5.82 -11.09
N PRO A 142 6.84 6.39 -11.14
CA PRO A 142 5.71 5.72 -11.76
C PRO A 142 5.96 5.50 -13.27
N CYS A 143 5.71 4.29 -13.75
CA CYS A 143 5.80 3.99 -15.18
C CYS A 143 4.76 4.80 -15.97
N LEU A 144 5.12 5.23 -17.17
CA LEU A 144 4.17 5.83 -18.10
C LEU A 144 3.30 4.73 -18.71
N ILE A 145 1.99 4.95 -18.76
CA ILE A 145 1.06 4.04 -19.44
C ILE A 145 1.08 4.40 -20.92
N THR A 146 1.49 3.44 -21.76
CA THR A 146 1.66 3.61 -23.20
C THR A 146 0.65 2.82 -24.03
N GLY A 147 -0.20 2.02 -23.37
CA GLY A 147 -1.26 1.24 -24.01
C GLY A 147 -2.44 0.98 -23.07
N ASP A 148 -3.43 0.29 -23.60
CA ASP A 148 -4.66 -0.04 -22.87
C ASP A 148 -4.41 -1.11 -21.80
N PRO A 149 -5.23 -1.14 -20.71
CA PRO A 149 -5.23 -2.24 -19.76
C PRO A 149 -5.71 -3.53 -20.44
N GLU A 150 -5.19 -4.68 -20.00
CA GLU A 150 -5.66 -5.98 -20.45
C GLU A 150 -6.90 -6.46 -19.68
N LEU A 151 -7.09 -5.95 -18.46
CA LEU A 151 -8.23 -6.27 -17.62
C LEU A 151 -8.64 -5.05 -16.80
N GLU A 152 -9.93 -4.74 -16.84
CA GLU A 152 -10.56 -3.74 -15.98
C GLU A 152 -11.57 -4.41 -15.06
N VAL A 153 -11.48 -4.11 -13.76
CA VAL A 153 -12.36 -4.64 -12.74
C VAL A 153 -13.10 -3.50 -12.06
N ALA A 154 -14.40 -3.43 -12.30
CA ALA A 154 -15.30 -2.56 -11.57
C ALA A 154 -15.49 -3.04 -10.12
N PRO A 155 -15.25 -2.22 -9.08
CA PRO A 155 -15.55 -2.55 -7.70
C PRO A 155 -17.05 -2.81 -7.47
N ARG A 156 -17.34 -3.85 -6.70
CA ARG A 156 -18.70 -4.16 -6.23
C ARG A 156 -18.62 -4.65 -4.80
N ALA A 157 -19.48 -4.15 -3.91
CA ALA A 157 -19.49 -4.58 -2.52
C ALA A 157 -19.55 -6.12 -2.40
N GLY A 158 -18.64 -6.70 -1.62
CA GLY A 158 -18.47 -8.15 -1.45
C GLY A 158 -17.67 -8.87 -2.55
N ARG A 159 -17.28 -8.20 -3.64
CA ARG A 159 -16.40 -8.77 -4.67
C ARG A 159 -14.99 -8.91 -4.11
N VAL A 160 -14.43 -10.10 -4.29
CA VAL A 160 -13.05 -10.43 -3.97
C VAL A 160 -12.24 -10.52 -5.26
N ILE A 161 -11.04 -9.92 -5.27
CA ILE A 161 -10.04 -10.08 -6.32
C ILE A 161 -8.78 -10.64 -5.68
N ILE A 162 -8.20 -11.67 -6.30
CA ILE A 162 -6.96 -12.32 -5.87
C ILE A 162 -6.01 -12.44 -7.06
N PHE A 163 -4.73 -12.18 -6.83
CA PHE A 163 -3.71 -12.20 -7.88
C PHE A 163 -2.31 -12.37 -7.28
N GLY A 164 -1.35 -12.81 -8.10
CA GLY A 164 0.06 -12.84 -7.69
C GLY A 164 0.63 -11.42 -7.59
N SER A 165 1.38 -11.12 -6.54
CA SER A 165 1.86 -9.75 -6.28
C SER A 165 3.03 -9.32 -7.18
N GLY A 166 3.50 -10.20 -8.06
CA GLY A 166 4.71 -10.01 -8.85
C GLY A 166 4.51 -9.19 -10.12
N LEU A 167 5.59 -9.12 -10.91
CA LEU A 167 5.66 -8.37 -12.17
C LEU A 167 4.68 -8.86 -13.24
N GLU A 168 4.04 -10.01 -13.03
CA GLU A 168 2.98 -10.55 -13.86
C GLU A 168 1.63 -9.81 -13.70
N ASN A 169 1.45 -9.00 -12.63
CA ASN A 169 0.24 -8.21 -12.41
C ASN A 169 0.52 -6.71 -12.12
N PRO A 170 1.16 -5.95 -13.03
CA PRO A 170 1.19 -4.49 -12.90
C PRO A 170 -0.22 -3.93 -12.93
N HIS A 171 -0.57 -3.07 -11.98
CA HIS A 171 -1.93 -2.57 -11.85
C HIS A 171 -2.01 -1.16 -11.29
N ARG A 172 -3.16 -0.51 -11.48
CA ARG A 172 -3.48 0.78 -10.86
C ARG A 172 -4.95 0.85 -10.50
N VAL A 173 -5.29 1.77 -9.60
CA VAL A 173 -6.66 2.20 -9.37
C VAL A 173 -6.89 3.51 -10.14
N THR A 174 -7.98 3.63 -10.91
CA THR A 174 -8.33 4.93 -11.51
C THR A 174 -8.79 5.90 -10.43
N LYS A 175 -8.59 7.20 -10.61
CA LYS A 175 -9.08 8.20 -9.63
C LYS A 175 -10.57 8.02 -9.33
N VAL A 176 -10.93 8.12 -8.05
CA VAL A 176 -12.32 8.26 -7.61
C VAL A 176 -12.72 9.72 -7.80
N THR A 177 -13.77 9.98 -8.58
CA THR A 177 -14.17 11.35 -8.95
C THR A 177 -15.30 11.87 -8.07
N SER A 178 -16.16 10.97 -7.57
CA SER A 178 -17.25 11.32 -6.66
C SER A 178 -17.56 10.17 -5.70
N GLY A 179 -18.22 10.46 -4.57
CA GLY A 179 -18.61 9.46 -3.57
C GLY A 179 -17.44 8.92 -2.73
N VAL A 180 -17.62 7.74 -2.14
CA VAL A 180 -16.61 7.13 -1.24
C VAL A 180 -16.36 5.66 -1.57
N ARG A 181 -15.11 5.35 -1.93
CA ARG A 181 -14.63 3.99 -2.16
C ARG A 181 -14.00 3.41 -0.90
N TYR A 182 -14.41 2.20 -0.54
CA TYR A 182 -13.84 1.43 0.56
C TYR A 182 -13.33 0.08 0.05
N VAL A 183 -12.08 -0.25 0.37
CA VAL A 183 -11.46 -1.54 0.04
C VAL A 183 -10.63 -2.05 1.22
N LEU A 184 -10.72 -3.34 1.49
CA LEU A 184 -9.79 -4.06 2.35
C LEU A 184 -8.76 -4.76 1.47
N SER A 185 -7.49 -4.40 1.64
CA SER A 185 -6.34 -4.97 0.95
C SER A 185 -5.50 -5.78 1.92
N LEU A 186 -5.30 -7.05 1.60
CA LEU A 186 -4.50 -8.00 2.35
C LEU A 186 -3.43 -8.60 1.45
N TRP A 187 -2.28 -8.92 2.04
CA TRP A 187 -1.20 -9.62 1.36
C TRP A 187 -0.82 -10.88 2.10
N PHE A 188 -0.27 -11.79 1.32
CA PHE A 188 0.17 -13.08 1.79
C PHE A 188 1.56 -13.41 1.26
N THR A 189 2.28 -14.21 2.03
CA THR A 189 3.65 -14.62 1.74
C THR A 189 3.80 -16.12 1.85
N CYS A 190 4.67 -16.70 1.02
CA CYS A 190 5.13 -18.07 1.13
C CYS A 190 6.29 -18.21 2.13
N ASP A 191 6.88 -17.09 2.60
CA ASP A 191 7.97 -17.09 3.57
C ASP A 191 7.44 -17.04 5.01
N ARG A 192 7.50 -18.16 5.71
CA ARG A 192 7.08 -18.26 7.12
C ARG A 192 7.73 -17.22 8.04
N ARG A 193 8.96 -16.77 7.73
CA ARG A 193 9.67 -15.77 8.55
C ARG A 193 9.00 -14.40 8.50
N ARG A 194 8.09 -14.19 7.54
CA ARG A 194 7.32 -12.97 7.32
C ARG A 194 5.88 -13.10 7.80
N GLU A 195 5.52 -14.24 8.42
CA GLU A 195 4.20 -14.43 9.01
C GLU A 195 3.92 -13.36 10.07
N MET A 196 2.83 -12.63 9.88
CA MET A 196 2.23 -11.79 10.89
C MET A 196 1.10 -12.57 11.56
N HIS A 197 1.28 -12.87 12.84
CA HIS A 197 0.19 -13.37 13.67
C HIS A 197 -0.75 -12.21 14.02
N ASN A 198 -2.06 -12.42 13.84
CA ASN A 198 -3.11 -11.46 14.18
C ASN A 198 -3.14 -11.20 15.68
N PHE A 199 -2.40 -10.20 16.17
CA PHE A 199 -2.47 -9.77 17.57
C PHE A 199 -3.60 -8.75 17.74
N LEU A 200 -4.84 -9.21 17.51
CA LEU A 200 -6.05 -8.44 17.75
C LEU A 200 -6.48 -8.50 19.23
N ASP A 201 -5.52 -8.65 20.14
CA ASP A 201 -5.70 -8.44 21.58
C ASP A 201 -5.53 -6.96 21.97
N GLY A 202 -5.34 -6.10 20.96
CA GLY A 202 -5.08 -4.68 21.13
C GLY A 202 -3.67 -4.40 21.62
N LYS A 203 -2.71 -5.34 21.61
CA LYS A 203 -1.33 -5.10 22.09
C LYS A 203 -0.27 -5.06 20.98
N GLN A 204 -0.64 -5.30 19.73
CA GLN A 204 0.31 -5.23 18.61
C GLN A 204 0.97 -3.85 18.47
N HIS A 205 0.25 -2.77 18.81
CA HIS A 205 0.80 -1.42 18.84
C HIS A 205 1.98 -1.28 19.82
N VAL A 206 2.04 -2.11 20.88
CA VAL A 206 3.13 -2.13 21.87
C VAL A 206 4.38 -2.84 21.32
N HIS A 207 4.20 -3.83 20.43
CA HIS A 207 5.31 -4.50 19.76
C HIS A 207 5.87 -3.66 18.61
N PHE A 208 5.02 -2.95 17.87
CA PHE A 208 5.47 -2.02 16.83
C PHE A 208 6.19 -0.79 17.40
N THR A 209 5.79 -0.25 18.55
CA THR A 209 6.57 0.82 19.21
C THR A 209 7.89 0.32 19.79
N GLY A 210 7.98 -0.97 20.17
CA GLY A 210 9.20 -1.59 20.68
C GLY A 210 10.24 -1.92 19.60
N ASP A 211 9.79 -2.27 18.38
CA ASP A 211 10.68 -2.71 17.29
C ASP A 211 10.92 -1.61 16.23
N GLN A 212 10.05 -0.59 16.13
CA GLN A 212 10.28 0.59 15.28
C GLN A 212 10.99 1.74 16.00
N GLY A 213 12.13 1.43 16.60
CA GLY A 213 13.14 2.42 16.99
C GLY A 213 14.39 2.40 16.12
N GLN A 214 14.64 1.34 15.34
CA GLN A 214 15.83 1.26 14.50
C GLN A 214 15.58 0.51 13.19
N ARG A 215 15.67 1.27 12.10
CA ARG A 215 15.94 0.86 10.70
C ARG A 215 14.73 0.43 9.88
N GLN A 216 14.04 1.41 9.31
CA GLN A 216 14.17 1.77 7.88
C GLN A 216 13.17 2.88 7.53
N HIS A 217 13.49 4.11 7.95
CA HIS A 217 13.11 5.33 7.21
C HIS A 217 14.31 6.28 7.27
N GLY A 218 14.61 6.91 6.14
CA GLY A 218 15.96 7.36 5.76
C GLY A 218 16.61 8.41 6.65
N GLY A 219 17.94 8.42 6.66
CA GLY A 219 18.72 9.47 7.33
C GLY A 219 20.18 9.13 7.51
N ASN A 220 20.99 9.22 6.44
CA ASN A 220 22.34 9.78 6.49
C ASN A 220 22.99 9.77 5.11
N ASP A 221 22.75 10.80 4.30
CA ASP A 221 23.72 11.13 3.25
C ASP A 221 23.89 12.63 2.92
N GLU A 222 23.40 13.54 3.76
CA GLU A 222 23.69 14.98 3.58
C GLU A 222 25.02 15.42 4.24
N ARG A 223 25.53 14.69 5.24
CA ARG A 223 26.82 15.01 5.88
C ARG A 223 28.03 14.50 5.10
N SER A 224 27.88 13.50 4.22
CA SER A 224 28.99 12.96 3.42
C SER A 224 29.28 13.83 2.19
N GLY A 225 28.24 14.40 1.57
CA GLY A 225 28.35 15.30 0.42
C GLY A 225 29.00 16.65 0.74
N ALA A 226 28.69 17.24 1.90
CA ALA A 226 29.26 18.53 2.33
C ALA A 226 30.78 18.44 2.60
N ARG A 227 31.26 17.33 3.19
CA ARG A 227 32.69 17.09 3.39
C ARG A 227 33.44 16.86 2.07
N LYS A 228 32.86 16.07 1.15
CA LYS A 228 33.46 15.83 -0.18
C LYS A 228 33.52 17.08 -1.06
N ARG A 229 32.53 17.98 -0.97
CA ARG A 229 32.55 19.29 -1.69
C ARG A 229 33.57 20.27 -1.11
N ALA A 230 33.79 20.28 0.20
CA ALA A 230 34.79 21.13 0.85
C ALA A 230 36.24 20.71 0.57
N GLU A 231 36.51 19.40 0.49
CA GLU A 231 37.85 18.87 0.16
C GLU A 231 38.21 19.08 -1.33
N ARG A 232 37.23 19.02 -2.24
CA ARG A 232 37.46 19.30 -3.67
C ARG A 232 37.72 20.77 -3.97
N LYS A 233 37.21 21.68 -3.15
CA LYS A 233 37.45 23.13 -3.29
C LYS A 233 38.85 23.53 -2.77
N LYS A 234 39.30 22.94 -1.66
CA LYS A 234 40.67 23.14 -1.13
C LYS A 234 41.78 22.61 -2.04
N ARG A 235 41.54 21.55 -2.84
CA ARG A 235 42.51 21.06 -3.82
C ARG A 235 42.64 21.93 -5.08
N LYS A 236 41.63 22.74 -5.42
CA LYS A 236 41.68 23.65 -6.59
C LYS A 236 42.27 25.02 -6.28
N GLU A 237 42.32 25.42 -5.01
CA GLU A 237 42.87 26.71 -4.57
C GLU A 237 44.34 26.60 -4.12
N GLY A 238 44.96 25.41 -4.19
CA GLY A 238 46.35 25.15 -3.80
C GLY A 238 47.29 24.76 -4.96
N GLU A 239 46.86 24.87 -6.21
CA GLU A 239 47.68 24.63 -7.42
C GLU A 239 47.69 25.88 -8.34
N LEU A 240 48.02 27.04 -7.74
CA LEU A 240 48.53 28.22 -8.45
C LEU A 240 49.82 28.69 -7.77
#